data_AF-A0A926ETB3-F1
#
_entry.id   AF-A0A926ETB3-F1
#
_cell.length_a   1.000
_cell.length_b   1.000
_cell.length_c   1.000
_cell.angle_alpha   90.00
_cell.angle_beta   90.00
_cell.angle_gamma   90.00
#
_symmetry.space_group_name_H-M   'P 1'
#
loop_
_entity.id
_entity.type
_entity.pdbx_description
1 polymer ?
#
loop_
_entity_poly.entity_id
_entity_poly.type
_entity_poly.pdbx_seq_one_letter_code
_entity_poly.pdbx_strand_id
1 'polypeptide(L)'
;MTGRFVISLIFAVIVAIFALQNAASVTIKFFFAEFTISQALIILISAVFGAIIVLILGTIKQFKTNMKVKNLSKSTEKLEEENRELKERIEQKSNDFNNIEANNMDMNNVETNDVEINNKNEDNSEN
;
A
#
# COMPACT_ATOMS: atom_id res chain seq x y z
N MET A 1 -35.35 9.18 -8.19
CA MET A 1 -34.68 10.27 -7.43
C MET A 1 -35.65 11.07 -6.55
N THR A 2 -36.90 11.30 -6.96
CA THR A 2 -37.94 12.04 -6.20
C THR A 2 -38.41 11.35 -4.91
N GLY A 3 -38.48 10.01 -4.86
CA GLY A 3 -38.93 9.29 -3.67
C GLY A 3 -38.09 9.58 -2.42
N ARG A 4 -36.77 9.81 -2.58
CA ARG A 4 -35.87 10.18 -1.48
C ARG A 4 -36.22 11.54 -0.87
N PHE A 5 -36.66 12.50 -1.70
CA PHE A 5 -37.08 13.82 -1.23
C PHE A 5 -38.36 13.76 -0.41
N VAL A 6 -39.36 13.01 -0.89
CA VAL A 6 -40.62 12.80 -0.17
C VAL A 6 -40.36 12.11 1.18
N ILE A 7 -39.49 11.09 1.20
CA ILE A 7 -39.10 10.40 2.44
C ILE A 7 -38.38 11.34 3.40
N SER A 8 -37.44 12.18 2.92
CA SER A 8 -36.77 13.16 3.78
C SER A 8 -37.72 14.21 4.33
N LEU A 9 -38.75 14.61 3.56
CA LEU A 9 -39.75 15.56 4.01
C LEU A 9 -40.64 14.96 5.11
N ILE A 10 -41.10 13.72 4.92
CA ILE A 10 -41.85 12.98 5.95
C ILE A 10 -41.01 12.85 7.23
N PHE A 11 -39.72 12.49 7.09
CA PHE A 11 -38.82 12.39 8.23
C PHE A 11 -38.62 13.73 8.94
N ALA A 12 -38.47 14.83 8.21
CA ALA A 12 -38.35 16.17 8.78
C ALA A 12 -39.61 16.56 9.57
N VAL A 13 -40.81 16.22 9.07
CA VAL A 13 -42.08 16.44 9.79
C VAL A 13 -42.12 15.64 11.09
N ILE A 14 -41.70 14.37 11.08
CA ILE A 14 -41.62 13.54 12.29
C ILE A 14 -40.68 14.17 13.32
N VAL A 15 -39.50 14.63 12.90
CA VAL A 15 -38.53 15.32 13.77
C VAL A 15 -39.11 16.62 14.32
N ALA A 16 -39.82 17.40 13.52
CA ALA A 16 -40.47 18.63 13.96
C ALA A 16 -41.57 18.36 15.02
N ILE A 17 -42.38 17.32 14.80
CA ILE A 17 -43.38 16.87 15.78
C ILE A 17 -42.70 16.43 17.08
N PHE A 18 -41.62 15.65 16.97
CA PHE A 18 -40.83 15.24 18.14
C PHE A 18 -40.28 16.44 18.91
N ALA A 19 -39.74 17.45 18.21
CA ALA A 19 -39.24 18.67 18.83
C ALA A 19 -40.36 19.46 19.53
N LEU A 20 -41.55 19.54 18.92
CA LEU A 20 -42.70 20.22 19.50
C LEU A 20 -43.21 19.52 20.76
N GLN A 21 -43.31 18.18 20.74
CA GLN A 21 -43.73 17.40 21.92
C GLN A 21 -42.72 17.49 23.07
N ASN A 22 -41.42 17.63 22.75
CA ASN A 22 -40.32 17.72 23.71
C ASN A 22 -39.79 19.16 23.85
N ALA A 23 -40.65 20.16 23.57
CA ALA A 23 -40.33 21.58 23.72
C ALA A 23 -40.33 22.02 25.20
N ALA A 24 -40.82 21.18 26.11
CA ALA A 24 -40.77 21.42 27.54
C ALA A 24 -39.32 21.66 28.00
N SER A 25 -39.14 22.73 28.76
CA SER A 25 -37.84 23.12 29.29
C SER A 25 -37.48 22.26 30.50
N VAL A 26 -36.24 21.79 30.54
CA VAL A 26 -35.65 21.10 31.68
C VAL A 26 -34.46 21.90 32.17
N THR A 27 -34.34 22.03 33.49
CA THR A 27 -33.18 22.64 34.13
C THR A 27 -32.12 21.58 34.37
N ILE A 28 -30.94 21.80 33.76
CA ILE A 28 -29.76 20.97 33.97
C ILE A 28 -28.82 21.71 34.90
N LYS A 29 -28.39 21.03 35.96
CA LYS A 29 -27.31 21.49 36.84
C LYS A 29 -26.00 20.86 36.38
N PHE A 30 -25.04 21.68 35.99
CA PHE A 30 -23.76 21.28 35.43
C PHE A 30 -22.61 21.81 36.30
N PHE A 31 -22.12 21.00 37.24
CA PHE A 31 -21.08 21.32 38.24
C PHE A 31 -21.32 22.64 39.02
N PHE A 32 -21.11 23.80 38.38
CA PHE A 32 -21.29 25.13 38.96
C PHE A 32 -22.25 26.04 38.15
N ALA A 33 -22.87 25.54 37.08
CA ALA A 33 -23.77 26.29 36.21
C ALA A 33 -25.14 25.61 36.11
N GLU A 34 -26.21 26.39 35.92
CA GLU A 34 -27.56 25.86 35.69
C GLU A 34 -28.11 26.42 34.38
N PHE A 35 -28.67 25.56 33.54
CA PHE A 35 -29.21 25.93 32.24
C PHE A 35 -30.62 25.38 32.08
N THR A 36 -31.53 26.22 31.61
CA THR A 36 -32.91 25.81 31.30
C THR A 36 -33.08 25.80 29.79
N ILE A 37 -33.28 24.61 29.23
CA ILE A 37 -33.27 24.39 27.78
C ILE A 37 -34.25 23.27 27.43
N SER A 38 -34.75 23.22 26.20
CA SER A 38 -35.69 22.16 25.81
C SER A 38 -34.99 20.79 25.69
N GLN A 39 -35.74 19.74 26.03
CA GLN A 39 -35.26 18.35 25.96
C GLN A 39 -34.81 17.98 24.55
N ALA A 40 -35.58 18.39 23.54
CA ALA A 40 -35.25 18.13 22.14
C ALA A 40 -33.90 18.73 21.74
N LEU A 41 -33.58 19.94 22.20
CA LEU A 41 -32.32 20.61 21.86
C LEU A 41 -31.12 19.90 22.51
N ILE A 42 -31.28 19.43 23.76
CA ILE A 42 -30.24 18.65 24.44
C ILE A 42 -29.90 17.39 23.64
N ILE A 43 -30.92 16.60 23.26
CA ILE A 43 -30.75 15.37 22.50
C ILE A 43 -30.07 15.67 21.15
N LEU A 44 -30.50 16.73 20.46
CA LEU A 44 -29.91 17.14 19.20
C LEU A 44 -28.43 17.48 19.35
N ILE A 45 -28.08 18.32 20.33
CA ILE A 45 -26.69 18.71 20.59
C ILE A 45 -25.85 17.49 20.94
N SER A 46 -26.33 16.60 21.81
CA SER A 46 -25.65 15.34 22.15
C SER A 46 -25.42 14.44 20.94
N ALA A 47 -26.42 14.31 20.06
CA ALA A 47 -26.29 13.53 18.84
C ALA A 47 -25.25 14.13 17.87
N VAL A 48 -25.23 15.46 17.75
CA VAL A 48 -24.21 16.18 16.96
C VAL A 48 -22.81 15.94 17.52
N PHE A 49 -22.63 16.04 18.84
CA PHE A 49 -21.34 15.72 19.48
C PHE A 49 -20.93 14.26 19.23
N GLY A 50 -21.87 13.31 19.35
CA GLY A 50 -21.63 11.91 19.01
C GLY A 50 -21.16 11.72 17.57
N ALA A 51 -21.83 12.36 16.60
CA ALA A 51 -21.44 12.32 15.20
C ALA A 51 -20.04 12.93 14.94
N ILE A 52 -19.73 14.05 15.61
CA ILE A 52 -18.40 14.69 15.54
C ILE A 52 -17.32 13.73 16.06
N ILE A 53 -17.55 13.09 17.22
CA ILE A 53 -16.61 12.12 17.79
C ILE A 53 -16.37 10.96 16.82
N VAL A 54 -17.42 10.39 16.25
CA VAL A 54 -17.32 9.30 15.26
C VAL A 54 -16.53 9.75 14.02
N LEU A 55 -16.78 10.96 13.53
CA LEU A 55 -16.04 11.54 12.41
C LEU A 55 -14.55 11.68 12.71
N ILE A 56 -14.20 12.21 13.88
CA ILE A 56 -12.81 12.38 14.30
C ILE A 56 -12.12 11.01 14.40
N LEU A 57 -12.73 10.05 15.10
CA LEU A 57 -12.19 8.69 15.24
C LEU A 57 -12.03 7.99 13.88
N GLY A 58 -13.02 8.15 12.99
CA GLY A 58 -12.97 7.64 11.63
C GLY A 58 -11.81 8.24 10.83
N THR A 59 -11.63 9.55 10.93
CA THR A 59 -10.54 10.28 10.24
C THR A 59 -9.16 9.83 10.73
N ILE A 60 -8.97 9.71 12.05
CA ILE A 60 -7.71 9.22 12.64
C ILE A 60 -7.40 7.80 12.14
N LYS A 61 -8.40 6.91 12.14
CA LYS A 61 -8.25 5.54 11.64
C LYS A 61 -7.84 5.55 10.16
N GLN A 62 -8.51 6.36 9.34
CA GLN A 62 -8.22 6.46 7.90
C GLN A 62 -6.81 7.00 7.65
N PHE A 63 -6.38 8.02 8.41
CA PHE A 63 -5.02 8.54 8.33
C PHE A 63 -3.97 7.46 8.63
N LYS A 64 -4.16 6.70 9.72
CA LYS A 64 -3.24 5.60 10.08
C LYS A 64 -3.21 4.51 9.00
N THR A 65 -4.36 4.17 8.42
CA THR A 65 -4.44 3.21 7.31
C THR A 65 -3.70 3.73 6.08
N ASN A 66 -3.91 4.98 5.69
CA ASN A 66 -3.22 5.58 4.53
C ASN A 66 -1.70 5.60 4.74
N MET A 67 -1.23 5.90 5.96
CA MET A 67 0.19 5.87 6.27
C MET A 67 0.77 4.45 6.15
N LYS A 68 0.04 3.42 6.59
CA LYS A 68 0.44 2.02 6.38
C LYS A 68 0.51 1.67 4.90
N VAL A 69 -0.51 2.04 4.10
CA VAL A 69 -0.51 1.77 2.65
C VAL A 69 0.70 2.41 1.99
N LYS A 70 1.03 3.67 2.33
CA LYS A 70 2.21 4.35 1.81
C LYS A 70 3.51 3.64 2.17
N ASN A 71 3.63 3.17 3.41
CA ASN A 71 4.82 2.44 3.85
C ASN A 71 4.95 1.08 3.15
N LEU A 72 3.85 0.33 3.04
CA LEU A 72 3.82 -0.94 2.31
C LEU A 72 4.19 -0.74 0.84
N SER A 73 3.64 0.29 0.18
CA SER A 73 3.96 0.62 -1.21
C SER A 73 5.44 0.96 -1.43
N LYS A 74 6.08 1.64 -0.47
CA LYS A 74 7.52 1.89 -0.53
C LYS A 74 8.34 0.62 -0.34
N SER A 75 7.91 -0.26 0.56
CA SER A 75 8.57 -1.56 0.75
C SER A 75 8.46 -2.44 -0.48
N THR A 76 7.31 -2.46 -1.17
CA THR A 76 7.15 -3.22 -2.41
C THR A 76 8.03 -2.66 -3.52
N GLU A 77 8.06 -1.34 -3.71
CA GLU A 77 8.93 -0.70 -4.70
C GLU A 77 10.40 -1.03 -4.47
N LYS A 78 10.87 -0.97 -3.22
CA LYS A 78 12.24 -1.34 -2.87
C LYS A 78 12.54 -2.82 -3.15
N LEU A 79 11.62 -3.72 -2.80
CA LEU A 79 11.78 -5.16 -3.05
C LEU A 79 11.75 -5.50 -4.54
N GLU A 80 10.98 -4.77 -5.34
CA GLU A 80 10.96 -4.90 -6.80
C GLU A 80 12.27 -4.44 -7.43
N GLU A 81 12.85 -3.33 -6.94
CA GLU A 81 14.16 -2.84 -7.35
C GLU A 81 15.28 -3.83 -6.98
N GLU A 82 15.33 -4.30 -5.74
CA GLU A 82 16.30 -5.32 -5.31
C GLU A 82 16.18 -6.61 -6.14
N ASN A 83 14.95 -7.03 -6.49
CA ASN A 83 14.74 -8.17 -7.39
C ASN A 83 15.27 -7.92 -8.80
N ARG A 84 15.09 -6.71 -9.35
CA ARG A 84 15.60 -6.35 -10.67
C ARG A 84 17.12 -6.41 -10.69
N GLU A 85 17.77 -5.78 -9.71
CA GLU A 85 19.24 -5.81 -9.60
C GLU A 85 19.79 -7.22 -9.44
N LEU A 86 19.16 -8.06 -8.62
CA LEU A 86 19.58 -9.46 -8.45
C LEU A 86 19.45 -10.26 -9.75
N LYS A 87 18.38 -10.06 -10.51
CA LYS A 87 18.20 -10.72 -11.83
C LYS A 87 19.27 -10.28 -12.83
N GLU A 88 19.57 -8.98 -12.89
CA GLU A 88 20.64 -8.45 -13.75
C GLU A 88 22.01 -9.03 -13.36
N ARG A 89 22.31 -9.15 -12.06
CA ARG A 89 23.55 -9.78 -11.58
C ARG A 89 23.63 -11.27 -11.94
N ILE A 90 22.52 -12.00 -11.85
CA ILE A 90 22.47 -13.41 -12.26
C ILE A 90 22.75 -13.53 -13.77
N GLU A 91 22.15 -12.67 -14.59
CA GLU A 91 22.35 -12.67 -16.04
C GLU A 91 23.79 -12.31 -16.41
N GLN A 92 24.36 -11.25 -15.82
CA GLN A 92 25.78 -10.91 -15.99
C GLN A 92 26.69 -12.08 -15.63
N LYS A 93 26.48 -12.68 -14.45
CA LYS A 93 27.30 -13.79 -14.01
C LYS A 93 27.17 -15.01 -14.92
N SER A 94 25.97 -15.28 -15.45
CA SER A 94 25.76 -16.35 -16.44
C SER A 94 26.51 -16.08 -17.75
N ASN A 95 26.52 -14.84 -18.22
CA ASN A 95 27.27 -14.46 -19.42
C ASN A 95 28.78 -14.57 -19.20
N ASP A 96 29.28 -14.16 -18.03
CA ASP A 96 30.68 -14.34 -17.64
C ASP A 96 31.06 -15.82 -17.62
N PHE A 97 30.22 -16.69 -17.05
CA PHE A 97 30.44 -18.15 -17.06
C PHE A 97 30.51 -18.71 -18.49
N ASN A 98 29.56 -18.34 -19.37
CA ASN A 98 29.54 -18.81 -20.76
C ASN A 98 30.78 -18.35 -21.54
N ASN A 99 31.22 -17.10 -21.33
CA ASN A 99 32.43 -16.57 -21.97
C ASN A 99 33.70 -17.28 -21.47
N ILE A 100 33.76 -17.65 -20.19
CA ILE A 100 34.87 -18.43 -19.65
C ILE A 100 34.88 -19.84 -20.26
N GLU A 101 33.71 -20.48 -20.40
CA GLU A 101 33.60 -21.80 -21.04
C GLU A 101 34.01 -21.76 -22.53
N ALA A 102 33.58 -20.75 -23.27
CA ALA A 102 33.94 -20.55 -24.68
C ALA A 102 35.46 -20.31 -24.85
N ASN A 103 36.07 -19.47 -24.02
CA ASN A 103 37.52 -19.23 -24.08
C ASN A 103 38.35 -20.47 -23.69
N ASN A 104 37.83 -21.33 -22.81
CA ASN A 104 38.51 -22.60 -22.47
C ASN A 104 38.41 -23.65 -23.60
N MET A 105 37.38 -23.61 -24.46
CA MET A 105 37.32 -24.46 -25.66
C MET A 105 38.35 -24.05 -26.71
N ASP A 106 38.59 -22.76 -26.90
CA ASP A 106 39.60 -22.26 -27.83
C ASP A 106 41.04 -22.58 -27.36
N MET A 107 41.31 -22.54 -26.04
CA MET A 107 42.64 -22.82 -25.50
C MET A 107 43.05 -24.30 -25.60
N ASN A 108 42.10 -25.23 -25.46
CA ASN A 108 42.34 -26.66 -25.69
C ASN A 108 42.57 -27.00 -27.19
N ASN A 109 42.02 -26.19 -28.11
CA ASN A 109 42.23 -26.38 -29.54
C ASN A 109 43.60 -25.83 -30.01
N VAL A 110 44.19 -24.87 -29.30
CA VAL A 110 45.55 -24.40 -29.57
C VAL A 110 46.59 -25.43 -29.09
N GLU A 111 46.43 -25.98 -27.87
CA GLU A 111 47.36 -27.02 -27.35
C GLU A 111 47.34 -28.32 -28.18
N THR A 112 46.20 -28.72 -28.73
CA THR A 112 46.11 -29.92 -29.58
C THR A 112 46.73 -29.74 -30.97
N ASN A 113 46.64 -28.53 -31.55
CA ASN A 113 47.28 -28.23 -32.83
C ASN A 113 48.81 -28.14 -32.72
N ASP A 114 49.35 -27.64 -31.60
CA ASP A 114 50.81 -27.56 -31.39
C ASP A 114 51.46 -28.95 -31.17
N VAL A 115 50.73 -29.90 -30.59
CA VAL A 115 51.20 -31.30 -30.44
C VAL A 115 51.15 -32.06 -31.77
N GLU A 116 50.15 -31.82 -32.62
CA GLU A 116 50.02 -32.51 -33.91
C GLU A 116 51.00 -31.98 -34.98
N ILE A 117 51.40 -30.71 -34.91
CA ILE A 117 52.42 -30.12 -35.79
C ILE A 117 53.82 -30.64 -35.47
N ASN A 118 54.14 -30.85 -34.19
CA ASN A 118 55.47 -31.35 -33.79
C ASN A 118 55.67 -32.83 -34.15
N ASN A 119 54.62 -33.67 -34.06
CA ASN A 119 54.71 -35.08 -34.46
C ASN A 119 54.87 -35.29 -35.98
N LYS A 120 54.34 -34.39 -36.83
CA LYS A 120 54.53 -34.47 -38.29
C LYS A 120 55.93 -34.07 -38.77
N ASN A 121 56.68 -33.32 -37.95
CA ASN A 121 58.01 -32.84 -38.31
C ASN A 121 59.12 -33.84 -37.94
N GLU A 122 58.89 -34.73 -36.97
CA GLU A 122 59.83 -35.81 -36.64
C GLU A 122 59.80 -36.93 -37.69
N ASP A 123 58.62 -37.30 -38.20
CA ASP A 123 58.43 -38.38 -39.19
C ASP A 123 58.97 -38.06 -40.61
N ASN A 124 59.21 -36.78 -40.92
CA ASN A 124 59.77 -36.33 -42.21
C ASN A 124 61.30 -36.13 -42.18
N SER A 125 61.97 -36.46 -41.07
CA SER A 125 63.43 -36.28 -40.92
C SER A 125 64.25 -37.57 -41.13
N GLU A 126 63.59 -38.72 -41.33
CA GLU A 126 64.26 -40.04 -41.46
C GLU A 126 64.28 -40.62 -42.89
N ASN A 127 64.07 -39.83 -43.96
CA ASN A 127 64.15 -40.32 -45.34
C ASN A 127 65.08 -39.50 -46.25
#